data_AF-A0AAJ1X071-F1
#
_entry.id   AF-A0AAJ1X071-F1
#
_cell.length_a   1.000
_cell.length_b   1.000
_cell.length_c   1.000
_cell.angle_alpha   90.00
_cell.angle_beta   90.00
_cell.angle_gamma   90.00
#
_symmetry.space_group_name_H-M   'P 1'
#
loop_
_entity.id
_entity.type
_entity.pdbx_description
1 polymer ?
#
loop_
_entity_poly.entity_id
_entity_poly.type
_entity_poly.pdbx_seq_one_letter_code
_entity_poly.pdbx_strand_id
1 'polypeptide(L)'
;MVTKEIVVTRFRWQLAALSVEVKLLRLSLVFRAYNPGQPRVPAGHPDGGQWTSDDGSVRSENDNTAHIYNVSNKDKYQYNVVLEEEEKLGGHTIESHVGKTDEEMMERVRKSQWGNLLAHGGLQRDGSFDSRESANDLVNRTLEINAQRVDGVASGEKDRAYFTTRFGYRTGREAYITKDGVMYMRNTYGVAIYIVRDRRSSRGYHVQSAFPYNEGD
;
A
#
# COMPACT_ATOMS: atom_id res chain seq x y z
N MET A 1 -38.15 -38.82 10.34
CA MET A 1 -37.64 -38.10 11.53
C MET A 1 -36.11 -38.12 11.48
N VAL A 2 -35.46 -37.00 11.19
CA VAL A 2 -33.99 -36.91 11.31
C VAL A 2 -33.70 -36.79 12.81
N THR A 3 -33.05 -37.80 13.40
CA THR A 3 -32.70 -37.81 14.81
C THR A 3 -31.66 -36.72 15.11
N LYS A 4 -31.79 -36.04 16.25
CA LYS A 4 -30.90 -34.94 16.69
C LYS A 4 -29.41 -35.31 16.61
N GLU A 5 -29.09 -36.60 16.81
CA GLU A 5 -27.74 -37.13 16.69
C GLU A 5 -27.13 -37.01 15.29
N ILE A 6 -27.93 -37.20 14.23
CA ILE A 6 -27.48 -37.05 12.84
C ILE A 6 -27.10 -35.59 12.56
N VAL A 7 -27.88 -34.66 13.08
CA VAL A 7 -27.66 -33.21 12.92
C VAL A 7 -26.39 -32.78 13.64
N VAL A 8 -26.21 -33.20 14.90
CA VAL A 8 -24.99 -32.88 15.69
C VAL A 8 -23.75 -33.49 15.04
N THR A 9 -23.85 -34.73 14.56
CA THR A 9 -22.74 -35.40 13.87
C THR A 9 -22.36 -34.65 12.59
N ARG A 10 -23.35 -34.25 11.77
CA ARG A 10 -23.12 -33.44 10.56
C ARG A 10 -22.44 -32.11 10.87
N PHE A 11 -22.87 -31.41 11.92
CA PHE A 11 -22.24 -30.15 12.32
C PHE A 11 -20.79 -30.34 12.78
N ARG A 12 -20.48 -31.42 13.50
CA ARG A 12 -19.09 -31.74 13.90
C ARG A 12 -18.19 -31.96 12.69
N TRP A 13 -18.67 -32.68 11.68
CA TRP A 13 -17.93 -32.89 10.44
C TRP A 13 -17.72 -31.58 9.66
N GLN A 14 -18.73 -30.73 9.58
CA GLN A 14 -18.61 -29.41 8.94
C GLN A 14 -17.61 -28.51 9.65
N LEU A 15 -17.61 -28.51 10.99
CA LEU A 15 -16.64 -27.74 11.78
C LEU A 15 -15.20 -28.26 11.58
N ALA A 16 -15.03 -29.58 11.54
CA ALA A 16 -13.74 -30.21 11.28
C ALA A 16 -13.22 -29.89 9.87
N ALA A 17 -14.09 -29.93 8.85
CA ALA A 17 -13.75 -29.56 7.48
C ALA A 17 -13.29 -28.09 7.39
N LEU A 18 -14.05 -27.18 8.00
CA LEU A 18 -13.70 -25.75 8.02
C LEU A 18 -12.35 -25.50 8.74
N SER A 19 -12.08 -26.24 9.82
CA SER A 19 -10.80 -26.17 10.53
C SER A 19 -9.62 -26.59 9.63
N VAL A 20 -9.80 -27.61 8.80
CA VAL A 20 -8.79 -28.04 7.83
C VAL A 20 -8.59 -26.98 6.75
N GLU A 21 -9.67 -26.42 6.19
CA GLU A 21 -9.59 -25.36 5.18
C GLU A 21 -8.84 -24.13 5.69
N VAL A 22 -9.12 -23.67 6.91
CA VAL A 22 -8.39 -22.56 7.54
C VAL A 22 -6.91 -22.89 7.71
N LYS A 23 -6.57 -24.12 8.10
CA LYS A 23 -5.16 -24.54 8.23
C LYS A 23 -4.45 -24.60 6.88
N LEU A 24 -5.13 -25.04 5.82
CA LEU A 24 -4.57 -25.06 4.46
C LEU A 24 -4.35 -23.65 3.92
N LEU A 25 -5.27 -22.70 4.20
CA LEU A 25 -5.08 -21.29 3.85
C LEU A 25 -3.91 -20.68 4.62
N ARG A 26 -3.72 -21.01 5.91
CA ARG A 26 -2.54 -20.58 6.66
C ARG A 26 -1.25 -21.16 6.07
N LEU A 27 -1.28 -22.42 5.65
CA LEU A 27 -0.13 -23.08 5.03
C LEU A 27 0.22 -22.43 3.68
N SER A 28 -0.76 -22.10 2.84
CA SER A 28 -0.52 -21.41 1.57
C SER A 28 0.05 -20.00 1.76
N LEU A 29 -0.38 -19.29 2.81
CA LEU A 29 0.21 -18.00 3.20
C LEU A 29 1.67 -18.14 3.63
N VAL A 30 2.01 -19.19 4.40
CA VAL A 30 3.41 -19.47 4.79
C VAL A 30 4.26 -19.80 3.57
N PHE A 31 3.76 -20.62 2.63
CA PHE A 31 4.49 -20.92 1.40
C PHE A 31 4.66 -19.70 0.50
N ARG A 32 3.70 -18.76 0.49
CA ARG A 32 3.85 -17.48 -0.23
C ARG A 32 4.98 -16.62 0.36
N ALA A 33 5.22 -16.71 1.67
CA ALA A 33 6.31 -16.03 2.35
C ALA A 33 7.65 -16.80 2.29
N TYR A 34 7.64 -18.06 1.86
CA TYR A 34 8.84 -18.89 1.80
C TYR A 34 9.55 -18.74 0.44
N ASN A 35 10.75 -18.17 0.45
CA ASN A 35 11.64 -18.14 -0.71
C ASN A 35 12.88 -19.01 -0.47
N PRO A 36 13.06 -20.15 -1.20
CA PRO A 36 14.21 -21.02 -1.00
C PRO A 36 15.54 -20.38 -1.42
N GLY A 37 15.52 -19.34 -2.26
CA GLY A 37 16.69 -18.59 -2.70
C GLY A 37 17.00 -17.36 -1.84
N GLN A 38 16.20 -17.06 -0.80
CA GLN A 38 16.47 -15.91 0.06
C GLN A 38 17.73 -16.17 0.90
N PRO A 39 18.66 -15.19 1.01
CA PRO A 39 19.97 -15.44 1.57
C PRO A 39 19.93 -15.73 3.08
N ARG A 40 20.89 -16.53 3.54
CA ARG A 40 21.03 -17.00 4.92
C ARG A 40 22.45 -16.82 5.39
N VAL A 41 22.63 -16.66 6.70
CA VAL A 41 23.95 -16.66 7.32
C VAL A 41 24.59 -18.04 7.09
N PRO A 42 25.80 -18.11 6.49
CA PRO A 42 26.49 -19.36 6.22
C PRO A 42 26.73 -20.19 7.49
N ALA A 43 26.81 -21.52 7.31
CA ALA A 43 27.18 -22.42 8.39
C ALA A 43 28.62 -22.11 8.87
N GLY A 44 28.85 -22.14 10.19
CA GLY A 44 30.14 -21.80 10.82
C GLY A 44 30.20 -20.41 11.46
N HIS A 45 29.18 -19.57 11.26
CA HIS A 45 28.95 -18.34 12.03
C HIS A 45 28.11 -18.63 13.29
N PRO A 46 28.27 -17.89 14.40
CA PRO A 46 27.41 -18.02 15.59
C PRO A 46 25.91 -17.91 15.28
N ASP A 47 25.55 -17.15 14.23
CA ASP A 47 24.18 -16.92 13.77
C ASP A 47 23.79 -17.77 12.54
N GLY A 48 24.52 -18.86 12.29
CA GLY A 48 24.32 -19.72 11.13
C GLY A 48 22.89 -20.24 10.99
N GLY A 49 22.34 -20.19 9.77
CA GLY A 49 20.97 -20.64 9.47
C GLY A 49 19.87 -19.59 9.65
N GLN A 50 20.18 -18.44 10.24
CA GLN A 50 19.26 -17.30 10.25
C GLN A 50 19.14 -16.68 8.86
N TRP A 51 17.99 -16.07 8.58
CA TRP A 51 17.78 -15.26 7.39
C TRP A 51 18.62 -14.00 7.47
N THR A 52 19.27 -13.62 6.37
CA THR A 52 19.87 -12.28 6.29
C THR A 52 18.75 -11.26 6.10
N SER A 53 18.73 -10.20 6.90
CA SER A 53 17.97 -9.01 6.52
C SER A 53 18.63 -8.42 5.29
N ASP A 54 17.89 -8.19 4.21
CA ASP A 54 18.37 -7.41 3.07
C ASP A 54 18.45 -5.92 3.47
N ASP A 55 19.32 -5.60 4.42
CA ASP A 55 19.88 -4.27 4.60
C ASP A 55 21.22 -4.24 3.88
N GLY A 56 21.12 -4.10 2.55
CA GLY A 56 22.22 -4.23 1.63
C GLY A 56 22.05 -3.33 0.43
N SER A 57 21.64 -2.07 0.65
CA SER A 57 22.06 -1.03 -0.28
C SER A 57 23.59 -0.93 -0.16
N VAL A 58 24.29 -1.61 -1.06
CA VAL A 58 25.69 -1.30 -1.35
C VAL A 58 25.67 0.14 -1.83
N ARG A 59 26.00 1.07 -0.94
CA ARG A 59 26.34 2.44 -1.31
C ARG A 59 27.54 2.32 -2.24
N SER A 60 27.31 2.50 -3.53
CA SER A 60 28.38 2.88 -4.43
C SER A 60 28.87 4.23 -3.91
N GLU A 61 30.03 4.22 -3.25
CA GLU A 61 30.80 5.41 -2.93
C GLU A 61 31.14 6.08 -4.27
N ASN A 62 30.30 7.01 -4.71
CA ASN A 62 30.58 8.09 -5.65
C ASN A 62 29.25 8.79 -5.95
N ASP A 63 28.80 9.67 -5.06
CA ASP A 63 28.13 10.91 -5.43
C ASP A 63 27.95 11.81 -4.20
N ASN A 64 28.64 12.96 -4.25
CA ASN A 64 28.78 13.93 -3.17
C ASN A 64 27.52 14.76 -2.93
N THR A 65 26.45 14.14 -2.42
CA THR A 65 25.35 14.91 -1.81
C THR A 65 25.16 14.50 -0.36
N ALA A 66 25.76 15.26 0.54
CA ALA A 66 25.52 15.12 1.97
C ALA A 66 24.06 15.47 2.28
N HIS A 67 23.25 14.46 2.58
CA HIS A 67 21.99 14.61 3.31
C HIS A 67 22.17 13.97 4.68
N ILE A 68 22.53 14.82 5.65
CA ILE A 68 22.59 14.45 7.07
C ILE A 68 21.16 14.55 7.61
N TYR A 69 20.49 13.41 7.83
CA TYR A 69 19.30 13.35 8.65
C TYR A 69 19.69 12.88 10.06
N ASN A 70 19.87 13.83 10.97
CA ASN A 70 19.90 13.55 12.41
C ASN A 70 18.46 13.62 12.93
N VAL A 71 17.81 12.49 13.16
CA VAL A 71 16.54 12.46 13.90
C VAL A 71 16.45 11.18 14.74
N SER A 72 15.88 11.33 15.92
CA SER A 72 15.89 10.36 17.01
C SER A 72 15.14 9.08 16.61
N ASN A 73 15.49 7.93 17.19
CA ASN A 73 14.99 6.60 16.79
C ASN A 73 13.44 6.44 16.84
N LYS A 74 12.71 7.42 17.37
CA LYS A 74 11.24 7.47 17.41
C LYS A 74 10.63 7.92 16.08
N ASP A 75 11.33 8.76 15.32
CA ASP A 75 10.84 9.36 14.08
C ASP A 75 10.76 8.33 12.93
N LYS A 76 11.65 7.33 12.97
CA LYS A 76 11.71 6.27 11.94
C LYS A 76 10.46 5.38 11.90
N TYR A 77 9.73 5.25 13.01
CA TYR A 77 8.49 4.46 13.09
C TYR A 77 7.23 5.27 12.78
N GLN A 78 7.31 6.60 12.91
CA GLN A 78 6.16 7.47 12.71
C GLN A 78 5.72 7.50 11.25
N TYR A 79 6.68 7.50 10.32
CA TYR A 79 6.43 7.59 8.88
C TYR A 79 6.50 6.25 8.13
N ASN A 80 6.94 5.18 8.81
CA ASN A 80 7.02 3.84 8.23
C ASN A 80 5.71 3.09 8.48
N VAL A 81 4.92 2.93 7.41
CA VAL A 81 3.68 2.17 7.41
C VAL A 81 3.87 0.83 6.71
N VAL A 82 2.92 -0.07 6.98
CA VAL A 82 2.74 -1.33 6.26
C VAL A 82 1.34 -1.29 5.68
N LEU A 83 1.22 -1.15 4.36
CA LEU A 83 -0.06 -0.88 3.70
C LEU A 83 -1.12 -1.95 3.99
N GLU A 84 -0.73 -3.21 4.19
CA GLU A 84 -1.64 -4.28 4.59
C GLU A 84 -2.30 -4.02 5.95
N GLU A 85 -1.60 -3.37 6.88
CA GLU A 85 -2.15 -2.97 8.17
C GLU A 85 -3.03 -1.71 8.03
N GLU A 86 -2.65 -0.80 7.13
CA GLU A 86 -3.46 0.39 6.82
C GLU A 86 -4.83 0.01 6.23
N GLU A 87 -4.91 -1.03 5.40
CA GLU A 87 -6.20 -1.51 4.86
C GLU A 87 -7.11 -2.08 5.94
N LYS A 88 -6.55 -2.73 6.96
CA LYS A 88 -7.34 -3.20 8.12
C LYS A 88 -7.92 -2.06 8.93
N LEU A 89 -7.31 -0.87 8.87
CA LEU A 89 -7.81 0.36 9.50
C LEU A 89 -8.84 1.09 8.62
N GLY A 90 -9.12 0.58 7.42
CA GLY A 90 -10.07 1.12 6.46
C GLY A 90 -9.42 1.82 5.26
N GLY A 91 -8.09 1.78 5.14
CA GLY A 91 -7.40 2.20 3.92
C GLY A 91 -7.71 1.29 2.73
N HIS A 92 -7.40 1.74 1.53
CA HIS A 92 -7.68 0.99 0.29
C HIS A 92 -6.61 1.19 -0.78
N THR A 93 -5.36 1.49 -0.38
CA THR A 93 -4.25 1.70 -1.31
C THR A 93 -3.94 0.46 -2.13
N ILE A 94 -3.85 -0.72 -1.51
CA ILE A 94 -3.49 -1.95 -2.21
C ILE A 94 -4.64 -2.37 -3.11
N GLU A 95 -5.85 -2.40 -2.56
CA GLU A 95 -7.05 -2.81 -3.28
C GLU A 95 -7.30 -1.92 -4.51
N SER A 96 -7.15 -0.60 -4.38
CA SER A 96 -7.56 0.34 -5.43
C SER A 96 -6.43 0.76 -6.37
N HIS A 97 -5.18 0.72 -5.92
CA HIS A 97 -4.08 1.43 -6.58
C HIS A 97 -2.78 0.64 -6.70
N VAL A 98 -2.80 -0.69 -6.54
CA VAL A 98 -1.61 -1.52 -6.72
C VAL A 98 -1.87 -2.63 -7.73
N GLY A 99 -1.00 -2.71 -8.75
CA GLY A 99 -1.01 -3.78 -9.75
C GLY A 99 -2.25 -3.80 -10.65
N LYS A 100 -2.92 -2.66 -10.85
CA LYS A 100 -4.08 -2.55 -11.75
C LYS A 100 -3.68 -2.68 -13.21
N THR A 101 -4.52 -3.34 -13.99
CA THR A 101 -4.38 -3.35 -15.44
C THR A 101 -4.80 -2.00 -16.03
N ASP A 102 -4.36 -1.75 -17.26
CA ASP A 102 -4.70 -0.54 -17.98
C ASP A 102 -6.22 -0.45 -18.20
N GLU A 103 -6.87 -1.58 -18.50
CA GLU A 103 -8.32 -1.68 -18.63
C GLU A 103 -9.05 -1.40 -17.32
N GLU A 104 -8.58 -1.93 -16.18
CA GLU A 104 -9.21 -1.69 -14.88
C GLU A 104 -9.20 -0.19 -14.53
N MET A 105 -8.06 0.49 -14.72
CA MET A 105 -7.93 1.92 -14.47
C MET A 105 -8.81 2.74 -15.41
N MET A 106 -8.77 2.45 -16.71
CA MET A 106 -9.60 3.14 -17.70
C MET A 106 -11.09 2.91 -17.45
N GLU A 107 -11.49 1.69 -17.08
CA GLU A 107 -12.88 1.36 -16.78
C GLU A 107 -13.36 2.08 -15.53
N ARG A 108 -12.53 2.18 -14.48
CA ARG A 108 -12.86 2.97 -13.28
C ARG A 108 -13.06 4.44 -13.60
N VAL A 109 -12.16 5.04 -14.40
CA VAL A 109 -12.32 6.43 -14.89
C VAL A 109 -13.63 6.56 -15.67
N ARG A 110 -13.89 5.67 -16.64
CA ARG A 110 -15.10 5.69 -17.48
C ARG A 110 -16.38 5.54 -16.65
N LYS A 111 -16.46 4.56 -15.75
CA LYS A 111 -17.65 4.29 -14.91
C LYS A 111 -17.92 5.41 -13.90
N SER A 112 -16.88 6.14 -13.50
CA SER A 112 -17.04 7.29 -12.60
C SER A 112 -17.62 8.53 -13.30
N GLN A 113 -17.56 8.59 -14.63
CA GLN A 113 -18.11 9.73 -15.37
C GLN A 113 -19.63 9.71 -15.26
N TRP A 114 -20.18 10.85 -14.85
CA TRP A 114 -21.61 11.10 -14.82
C TRP A 114 -21.88 12.48 -15.38
N GLY A 115 -23.08 12.67 -15.92
CA GLY A 115 -23.47 13.92 -16.52
C GLY A 115 -24.98 14.06 -16.60
N ASN A 116 -25.42 15.31 -16.53
CA ASN A 116 -26.76 15.74 -16.86
C ASN A 116 -26.69 17.14 -17.51
N LEU A 117 -27.84 17.72 -17.85
CA LEU A 117 -27.92 19.00 -18.55
C LEU A 117 -27.23 20.17 -17.81
N LEU A 118 -27.03 20.07 -16.50
CA LEU A 118 -26.52 21.16 -15.65
C LEU A 118 -25.10 20.94 -15.15
N ALA A 119 -24.65 19.69 -15.07
CA ALA A 119 -23.35 19.36 -14.52
C ALA A 119 -22.83 18.01 -15.01
N HIS A 120 -21.51 17.91 -15.06
CA HIS A 120 -20.79 16.68 -15.34
C HIS A 120 -19.71 16.52 -14.28
N GLY A 121 -19.36 15.29 -13.95
CA GLY A 121 -18.33 15.00 -12.97
C GLY A 121 -17.83 13.56 -13.10
N GLY A 122 -16.77 13.26 -12.36
CA GLY A 122 -16.14 11.95 -12.38
C GLY A 122 -14.67 12.05 -11.99
N LEU A 123 -14.02 10.90 -11.90
CA LEU A 123 -12.59 10.85 -11.72
C LEU A 123 -11.92 11.33 -13.01
N GLN A 124 -11.04 12.31 -12.93
CA GLN A 124 -10.22 12.70 -14.08
C GLN A 124 -9.13 11.66 -14.37
N ARG A 125 -8.78 10.85 -13.37
CA ARG A 125 -7.64 9.95 -13.43
C ARG A 125 -7.77 8.80 -12.43
N ASP A 126 -7.09 7.71 -12.73
CA ASP A 126 -6.90 6.59 -11.79
C ASP A 126 -5.48 6.02 -11.94
N GLY A 127 -4.72 6.05 -10.86
CA GLY A 127 -3.31 5.67 -10.82
C GLY A 127 -3.08 4.33 -10.14
N SER A 128 -2.08 3.58 -10.62
CA SER A 128 -1.64 2.33 -10.00
C SER A 128 -0.13 2.22 -9.92
N PHE A 129 0.35 1.83 -8.73
CA PHE A 129 1.72 1.38 -8.52
C PHE A 129 1.94 0.05 -9.26
N ASP A 130 3.19 -0.22 -9.62
CA ASP A 130 3.54 -1.48 -10.31
C ASP A 130 3.49 -2.69 -9.35
N SER A 131 3.79 -2.48 -8.07
CA SER A 131 3.83 -3.55 -7.07
C SER A 131 3.54 -3.04 -5.66
N ARG A 132 3.27 -3.96 -4.73
CA ARG A 132 3.04 -3.64 -3.31
C ARG A 132 4.28 -3.07 -2.66
N GLU A 133 5.44 -3.62 -3.00
CA GLU A 133 6.74 -3.20 -2.50
C GLU A 133 7.03 -1.75 -2.93
N SER A 134 6.82 -1.43 -4.21
CA SER A 134 6.96 -0.08 -4.73
C SER A 134 5.96 0.90 -4.08
N ALA A 135 4.71 0.47 -3.90
CA ALA A 135 3.70 1.27 -3.22
C ALA A 135 4.11 1.61 -1.78
N ASN A 136 4.54 0.61 -1.00
CA ASN A 136 4.89 0.80 0.40
C ASN A 136 6.13 1.71 0.55
N ASP A 137 7.17 1.51 -0.27
CA ASP A 137 8.37 2.36 -0.27
C ASP A 137 8.04 3.82 -0.62
N LEU A 138 7.32 4.04 -1.73
CA LEU A 138 6.99 5.39 -2.17
C LEU A 138 6.02 6.10 -1.22
N VAL A 139 5.10 5.36 -0.58
CA VAL A 139 4.23 5.91 0.46
C VAL A 139 5.04 6.37 1.66
N ASN A 140 5.94 5.52 2.17
CA ASN A 140 6.79 5.85 3.32
C ASN A 140 7.67 7.08 3.03
N ARG A 141 8.30 7.15 1.86
CA ARG A 141 9.10 8.32 1.45
C ARG A 141 8.26 9.59 1.37
N THR A 142 7.04 9.48 0.84
CA THR A 142 6.13 10.63 0.73
C THR A 142 5.68 11.13 2.10
N LEU A 143 5.41 10.22 3.06
CA LEU A 143 5.12 10.56 4.45
C LEU A 143 6.31 11.28 5.11
N GLU A 144 7.53 10.75 4.95
CA GLU A 144 8.75 11.32 5.52
C GLU A 144 9.06 12.71 4.96
N ILE A 145 8.95 12.91 3.64
CA ILE A 145 9.14 14.21 2.98
C ILE A 145 8.10 15.24 3.48
N ASN A 146 6.91 14.78 3.87
CA ASN A 146 5.82 15.62 4.36
C ASN A 146 5.63 15.55 5.89
N ALA A 147 6.69 15.23 6.64
CA ALA A 147 6.66 15.04 8.10
C ALA A 147 5.83 16.09 8.84
N GLN A 148 6.05 17.38 8.58
CA GLN A 148 5.30 18.47 9.23
C GLN A 148 3.77 18.36 9.05
N ARG A 149 3.32 17.94 7.85
CA ARG A 149 1.88 17.76 7.56
C ARG A 149 1.35 16.50 8.24
N VAL A 150 2.14 15.44 8.26
CA VAL A 150 1.82 14.17 8.95
C VAL A 150 1.68 14.41 10.45
N ASP A 151 2.61 15.13 11.06
CA ASP A 151 2.63 15.46 12.49
C ASP A 151 1.39 16.27 12.90
N GLY A 152 0.95 17.20 12.05
CA GLY A 152 -0.31 17.93 12.27
C GLY A 152 -1.53 17.01 12.33
N VAL A 153 -1.57 15.95 11.54
CA VAL A 153 -2.67 14.96 11.59
C VAL A 153 -2.51 14.04 12.80
N ALA A 154 -1.30 13.53 13.03
CA ALA A 154 -0.97 12.64 14.13
C ALA A 154 -1.27 13.25 15.51
N SER A 155 -0.92 14.53 15.70
CA SER A 155 -1.20 15.29 16.92
C SER A 155 -2.68 15.66 17.08
N GLY A 156 -3.45 15.62 15.99
CA GLY A 156 -4.85 16.01 15.95
C GLY A 156 -5.09 17.50 15.76
N GLU A 157 -4.09 18.26 15.31
CA GLU A 157 -4.29 19.62 14.79
C GLU A 157 -5.19 19.62 13.55
N LYS A 158 -5.09 18.56 12.73
CA LYS A 158 -5.94 18.34 11.56
C LYS A 158 -6.56 16.94 11.59
N ASP A 159 -7.82 16.83 11.14
CA ASP A 159 -8.48 15.52 11.04
C ASP A 159 -8.05 14.72 9.81
N ARG A 160 -7.54 15.39 8.78
CA ARG A 160 -7.15 14.81 7.49
C ARG A 160 -6.10 15.67 6.80
N ALA A 161 -5.31 15.07 5.92
CA ALA A 161 -4.42 15.81 5.02
C ALA A 161 -4.32 15.12 3.67
N TYR A 162 -4.22 15.94 2.62
CA TYR A 162 -3.88 15.53 1.26
C TYR A 162 -2.59 16.23 0.86
N PHE A 163 -1.63 15.51 0.31
CA PHE A 163 -0.39 16.08 -0.21
C PHE A 163 0.21 15.19 -1.29
N THR A 164 1.03 15.80 -2.12
CA THR A 164 1.71 15.18 -3.25
C THR A 164 3.22 15.27 -3.08
N THR A 165 3.95 14.35 -3.67
CA THR A 165 5.41 14.42 -3.81
C THR A 165 5.81 13.92 -5.17
N ARG A 166 6.66 14.69 -5.85
CA ARG A 166 7.23 14.34 -7.14
C ARG A 166 8.58 13.66 -6.94
N PHE A 167 8.76 12.55 -7.63
CA PHE A 167 9.98 11.78 -7.73
C PHE A 167 10.62 12.03 -9.10
N GLY A 168 11.95 12.02 -9.17
CA GLY A 168 12.69 12.17 -10.44
C GLY A 168 12.63 10.94 -11.35
N TYR A 169 11.84 9.93 -10.98
CA TYR A 169 11.74 8.63 -11.63
C TYR A 169 10.29 8.14 -11.64
N ARG A 170 10.01 7.14 -12.46
CA ARG A 170 8.66 6.60 -12.66
C ARG A 170 8.13 5.95 -11.36
N THR A 171 6.92 6.35 -10.95
CA THR A 171 6.23 5.85 -9.74
C THR A 171 5.10 4.87 -10.05
N GLY A 172 4.66 4.81 -11.31
CA GLY A 172 3.63 3.89 -11.77
C GLY A 172 3.02 4.33 -13.10
N ARG A 173 1.72 4.09 -13.26
CA ARG A 173 0.93 4.56 -14.40
C ARG A 173 -0.40 5.14 -13.93
N GLU A 174 -1.03 5.94 -14.77
CA GLU A 174 -2.41 6.37 -14.57
C GLU A 174 -3.20 6.34 -15.88
N ALA A 175 -4.46 5.95 -15.78
CA ALA A 175 -5.46 6.31 -16.77
C ALA A 175 -5.83 7.77 -16.55
N TYR A 176 -5.92 8.54 -17.64
CA TYR A 176 -6.19 9.97 -17.58
C TYR A 176 -7.17 10.35 -18.69
N ILE A 177 -8.17 11.16 -18.35
CA ILE A 177 -9.11 11.75 -19.31
C ILE A 177 -8.85 13.26 -19.46
N THR A 178 -8.61 13.70 -20.69
CA THR A 178 -8.44 15.13 -21.00
C THR A 178 -9.77 15.88 -20.83
N LYS A 179 -9.70 17.22 -20.79
CA LYS A 179 -10.89 18.07 -20.82
C LYS A 179 -11.77 17.83 -22.05
N ASP A 180 -11.16 17.42 -23.17
CA ASP A 180 -11.86 17.09 -24.41
C ASP A 180 -12.44 15.67 -24.42
N GLY A 181 -12.29 14.91 -23.32
CA GLY A 181 -12.84 13.57 -23.17
C GLY A 181 -11.98 12.45 -23.76
N VAL A 182 -10.74 12.74 -24.18
CA VAL A 182 -9.81 11.72 -24.69
C VAL A 182 -9.16 11.00 -23.52
N MET A 183 -9.31 9.67 -23.48
CA MET A 183 -8.73 8.83 -22.44
C MET A 183 -7.48 8.11 -22.95
N TYR A 184 -6.42 8.12 -22.16
CA TYR A 184 -5.18 7.37 -22.46
C TYR A 184 -4.41 7.01 -21.19
N MET A 185 -3.46 6.09 -21.34
CA MET A 185 -2.52 5.69 -20.29
C MET A 185 -1.25 6.53 -20.33
N ARG A 186 -0.72 6.94 -19.18
CA ARG A 186 0.58 7.60 -19.07
C ARG A 186 1.38 7.15 -17.85
N ASN A 187 2.70 7.26 -17.93
CA ASN A 187 3.58 7.04 -16.78
C ASN A 187 3.43 8.19 -15.78
N THR A 188 3.51 7.86 -14.50
CA THR A 188 3.48 8.84 -13.40
C THR A 188 4.85 9.02 -12.77
N TYR A 189 5.07 10.20 -12.21
CA TYR A 189 6.33 10.59 -11.57
C TYR A 189 6.12 11.15 -10.16
N GLY A 190 4.88 11.21 -9.67
CA GLY A 190 4.56 11.61 -8.31
C GLY A 190 3.72 10.58 -7.60
N VAL A 191 3.49 10.83 -6.31
CA VAL A 191 2.56 10.10 -5.46
C VAL A 191 1.68 11.10 -4.74
N ALA A 192 0.38 10.86 -4.76
CA ALA A 192 -0.60 11.55 -3.94
C ALA A 192 -0.96 10.67 -2.75
N ILE A 193 -1.06 11.27 -1.57
CA ILE A 193 -1.48 10.59 -0.34
C ILE A 193 -2.61 11.34 0.32
N TYR A 194 -3.57 10.57 0.82
CA TYR A 194 -4.61 11.02 1.73
C TYR A 194 -4.51 10.25 3.06
N ILE A 195 -4.23 10.98 4.14
CA ILE A 195 -4.17 10.44 5.49
C ILE A 195 -5.33 10.97 6.33
N VAL A 196 -5.76 10.16 7.29
CA VAL A 196 -6.83 10.50 8.24
C VAL A 196 -6.33 10.26 9.66
N ARG A 197 -6.72 11.15 10.57
CA ARG A 197 -6.44 10.98 11.98
C ARG A 197 -7.14 9.72 12.51
N ASP A 198 -6.39 8.87 13.20
CA ASP A 198 -6.93 7.65 13.79
C ASP A 198 -6.28 7.36 15.14
N ARG A 199 -7.11 7.41 16.20
CA ARG A 199 -6.68 7.13 17.58
C ARG A 199 -6.43 5.64 17.84
N ARG A 200 -6.88 4.76 16.95
CA ARG A 200 -6.61 3.31 17.01
C ARG A 200 -5.19 2.98 16.54
N SER A 201 -4.62 3.84 15.69
CA SER A 201 -3.25 3.73 15.20
C SER A 201 -2.28 4.30 16.24
N SER A 202 -1.20 3.57 16.54
CA SER A 202 -0.13 4.06 17.42
C SER A 202 0.58 5.30 16.87
N ARG A 203 0.49 5.54 15.56
CA ARG A 203 1.01 6.74 14.88
C ARG A 203 0.07 7.95 15.02
N GLY A 204 -1.17 7.76 15.49
CA GLY A 204 -2.20 8.81 15.54
C GLY A 204 -2.89 9.10 14.21
N TYR A 205 -2.50 8.39 13.15
CA TYR A 205 -3.10 8.47 11.81
C TYR A 205 -2.98 7.12 11.07
N HIS A 206 -3.77 6.96 10.01
CA HIS A 206 -3.61 5.88 9.04
C HIS A 206 -3.65 6.44 7.60
N VAL A 207 -3.06 5.70 6.67
CA VAL A 207 -3.11 6.00 5.23
C VAL A 207 -4.42 5.48 4.69
N GLN A 208 -5.32 6.40 4.36
CA GLN A 208 -6.62 6.06 3.82
C GLN A 208 -6.50 5.68 2.33
N SER A 209 -5.70 6.42 1.58
CA SER A 209 -5.43 6.13 0.16
C SER A 209 -4.11 6.74 -0.27
N ALA A 210 -3.38 6.05 -1.15
CA ALA A 210 -2.25 6.58 -1.87
C ALA A 210 -2.24 6.04 -3.29
N PHE A 211 -1.76 6.83 -4.24
CA PHE A 211 -1.71 6.43 -5.65
C PHE A 211 -0.65 7.21 -6.43
N PRO A 212 -0.06 6.61 -7.47
CA PRO A 212 0.79 7.35 -8.39
C PRO A 212 0.01 8.43 -9.13
N TYR A 213 0.67 9.54 -9.39
CA TYR A 213 0.02 10.76 -9.83
C TYR A 213 0.98 11.64 -10.64
N ASN A 214 0.46 12.37 -11.63
CA ASN A 214 1.13 13.53 -12.23
C ASN A 214 0.35 14.82 -11.96
N GLU A 215 1.04 15.92 -11.70
CA GLU A 215 0.41 17.25 -11.68
C GLU A 215 0.00 17.69 -13.09
N GLY A 216 -1.19 18.29 -13.19
CA GLY A 216 -1.67 18.95 -14.42
C GLY A 216 -2.43 18.06 -15.41
N ASP A 217 -2.69 18.69 -16.56
CA ASP A 217 -3.17 18.11 -17.82
C ASP A 217 -1.97 17.96 -18.78
#